data_AF-A0A7C1S938-F1
#
_entry.id   AF-A0A7C1S938-F1
#
_cell.length_a   1.000
_cell.length_b   1.000
_cell.length_c   1.000
_cell.angle_alpha   90.00
_cell.angle_beta   90.00
_cell.angle_gamma   90.00
#
_symmetry.space_group_name_H-M   'P 1'
#
loop_
_entity.id
_entity.type
_entity.pdbx_description
1 polymer ?
#
loop_
_entity_poly.entity_id
_entity_poly.type
_entity_poly.pdbx_seq_one_letter_code
_entity_poly.pdbx_strand_id
1 'polypeptide(L)'
;MGVRIDKYDNLFSKFIRTRDKWTCRRCGKYLQPPTSGLHNSHYVGRGSWNSRYDEENCDALCYGCHQVWGGDGRDDYKAFKIKQLGKKRFNALIRRSNEYVNKRKLRERVWEEYKEKLKALEI
;
A
#
# COMPACT_ATOMS: atom_id res chain seq x y z
N MET A 1 -6.11 20.67 -1.16
CA MET A 1 -5.87 20.28 0.25
C MET A 1 -5.51 18.80 0.29
N GLY A 2 -4.27 18.45 0.65
CA GLY A 2 -3.78 17.07 0.60
C GLY A 2 -4.22 16.22 1.79
N VAL A 3 -4.37 14.90 1.59
CA VAL A 3 -4.62 13.96 2.68
C VAL A 3 -3.39 13.95 3.61
N ARG A 4 -3.56 14.38 4.86
CA ARG A 4 -2.48 14.41 5.86
C ARG A 4 -2.01 12.98 6.18
N ILE A 5 -0.69 12.83 6.29
CA ILE A 5 -0.02 11.60 6.72
C ILE A 5 0.03 11.61 8.25
N ASP A 6 -0.37 10.50 8.87
CA ASP A 6 -0.33 10.32 10.31
C ASP A 6 0.57 9.14 10.73
N LYS A 7 0.63 8.85 12.03
CA LYS A 7 1.46 7.75 12.57
C LYS A 7 1.01 6.37 12.08
N TYR A 8 -0.26 6.19 11.74
CA TYR A 8 -0.81 4.92 11.26
C TYR A 8 -0.39 4.69 9.81
N ASP A 9 -0.37 5.75 8.98
CA ASP A 9 0.22 5.71 7.64
C ASP A 9 1.70 5.31 7.68
N ASN A 10 2.46 5.87 8.63
CA ASN A 10 3.90 5.57 8.74
C ASN A 10 4.14 4.11 9.15
N LEU A 11 3.37 3.59 10.12
CA LEU A 11 3.44 2.18 10.53
C LEU A 11 3.10 1.25 9.36
N PHE A 12 1.96 1.48 8.71
CA PHE A 12 1.52 0.66 7.58
C PHE A 12 2.49 0.76 6.39
N SER A 13 3.01 1.95 6.10
CA SER A 13 4.03 2.15 5.07
C SER A 13 5.34 1.41 5.38
N LYS A 14 5.78 1.37 6.64
CA LYS A 14 6.93 0.54 7.04
C LYS A 14 6.61 -0.94 6.83
N PHE A 15 5.44 -1.42 7.27
CA PHE A 15 5.01 -2.79 7.06
C PHE A 15 5.03 -3.21 5.58
N ILE A 16 4.41 -2.43 4.66
CA ILE A 16 4.37 -2.77 3.23
C ILE A 16 5.79 -2.86 2.64
N ARG A 17 6.67 -1.92 3.00
CA ARG A 17 8.06 -1.93 2.53
C ARG A 17 8.85 -3.12 3.07
N THR A 18 8.64 -3.49 4.34
CA THR A 18 9.26 -4.67 4.95
C THR A 18 8.73 -5.98 4.35
N ARG A 19 7.40 -6.11 4.20
CA ARG A 19 6.72 -7.26 3.54
C ARG A 19 7.29 -7.52 2.15
N ASP A 20 7.50 -6.44 1.39
CA ASP A 20 8.04 -6.49 0.04
C ASP A 20 9.58 -6.52 0.00
N LYS A 21 10.22 -6.82 1.13
CA LYS A 21 11.68 -6.99 1.29
C LYS A 21 12.47 -5.81 0.74
N TRP A 22 11.96 -4.59 0.97
CA TRP A 22 12.57 -3.35 0.54
C TRP A 22 12.89 -3.29 -0.97
N THR A 23 12.08 -3.99 -1.78
CA THR A 23 12.29 -4.16 -3.21
C THR A 23 11.09 -3.62 -3.98
N CYS A 24 11.35 -2.83 -5.02
CA CYS A 24 10.30 -2.30 -5.89
C CYS A 24 9.56 -3.45 -6.59
N ARG A 25 8.25 -3.55 -6.39
CA ARG A 25 7.39 -4.59 -6.98
C ARG A 25 7.25 -4.49 -8.51
N ARG A 26 7.57 -3.33 -9.09
CA ARG A 26 7.58 -3.10 -10.55
C ARG A 26 8.92 -3.45 -11.19
N CYS A 27 10.00 -2.80 -10.77
CA CYS A 27 11.30 -2.90 -11.44
C CYS A 27 12.29 -3.84 -10.76
N GLY A 28 11.94 -4.44 -9.61
CA GLY A 28 12.81 -5.36 -8.89
C GLY A 28 14.02 -4.71 -8.20
N LYS A 29 14.18 -3.38 -8.27
CA LYS A 29 15.27 -2.68 -7.60
C LYS A 29 15.13 -2.83 -6.08
N TYR A 30 16.14 -3.42 -5.44
CA TYR A 30 16.32 -3.38 -4.00
C TYR A 30 16.84 -2.00 -3.56
N LEU A 31 16.30 -1.47 -2.46
CA LEU A 31 16.78 -0.24 -1.85
C LEU A 31 17.10 -0.52 -0.38
N GLN A 32 18.37 -0.35 0.00
CA GLN A 32 18.83 -0.63 1.36
C GLN A 32 18.10 0.27 2.38
N PRO A 33 17.42 -0.29 3.39
CA PRO A 33 16.86 0.48 4.50
C PRO A 33 17.94 0.99 5.46
N PRO A 34 17.71 2.13 6.16
CA PRO A 34 16.56 3.02 6.01
C PRO A 34 16.69 3.92 4.78
N THR A 35 15.61 4.06 4.01
CA THR A 35 15.60 4.90 2.81
C THR A 35 14.25 5.55 2.58
N SER A 36 14.28 6.76 2.02
CA SER A 36 13.11 7.47 1.50
C SER A 36 12.82 7.14 0.03
N GLY A 37 13.70 6.41 -0.67
CA GLY A 37 13.56 6.13 -2.10
C GLY A 37 12.53 5.05 -2.45
N LEU A 38 12.00 4.33 -1.44
CA LEU A 38 10.98 3.30 -1.59
C LEU A 38 9.72 3.72 -0.84
N HIS A 39 8.59 3.72 -1.55
CA HIS A 39 7.32 4.26 -1.10
C HIS A 39 6.26 3.15 -1.00
N ASN A 40 5.27 3.33 -0.13
CA ASN A 40 4.01 2.59 -0.18
C ASN A 40 3.08 3.22 -1.23
N SER A 41 2.99 2.59 -2.40
CA SER A 41 2.09 3.05 -3.46
C SER A 41 0.72 2.41 -3.30
N HIS A 42 -0.31 3.25 -3.25
CA HIS A 42 -1.69 2.79 -3.19
C HIS A 42 -2.26 2.72 -4.60
N TYR A 43 -2.83 1.59 -4.99
CA TYR A 43 -3.61 1.51 -6.22
C TYR A 43 -4.83 2.42 -6.08
N VAL A 44 -5.83 2.11 -5.25
CA VAL A 44 -6.90 3.06 -4.90
C VAL A 44 -6.33 4.10 -3.94
N GLY A 45 -6.42 5.38 -4.32
CA GLY A 45 -5.79 6.47 -3.58
C GLY A 45 -6.22 6.58 -2.12
N ARG A 46 -5.35 7.18 -1.29
CA ARG A 46 -5.50 7.33 0.18
C ARG A 46 -6.79 8.01 0.65
N GLY A 47 -7.52 8.69 -0.24
CA GLY A 47 -8.83 9.25 0.05
C GLY A 47 -9.90 8.19 0.34
N SER A 48 -9.78 7.00 -0.26
CA SER A 48 -10.61 5.85 0.11
C SER A 48 -10.11 5.26 1.43
N TRP A 49 -10.80 5.59 2.51
CA TRP A 49 -10.40 5.16 3.85
C TRP A 49 -10.53 3.64 4.03
N ASN A 50 -11.49 2.99 3.38
CA ASN A 50 -11.71 1.55 3.58
C ASN A 50 -10.61 0.69 2.95
N SER A 51 -9.97 1.16 1.88
CA SER A 51 -8.83 0.48 1.25
C SER A 51 -7.46 1.09 1.58
N ARG A 52 -7.40 2.17 2.39
CA ARG A 52 -6.15 2.87 2.72
C ARG A 52 -5.13 1.95 3.40
N TYR A 53 -5.59 1.08 4.27
CA TYR A 53 -4.76 0.13 5.02
C TYR A 53 -5.01 -1.33 4.59
N ASP A 54 -5.50 -1.51 3.35
CA ASP A 54 -5.67 -2.83 2.74
C ASP A 54 -4.35 -3.23 2.06
N GLU A 55 -3.76 -4.33 2.50
CA GLU A 55 -2.50 -4.85 1.95
C GLU A 55 -2.60 -5.18 0.47
N GLU A 56 -3.78 -5.63 0.00
CA GLU A 56 -4.03 -5.92 -1.42
C GLU A 56 -4.08 -4.64 -2.25
N ASN A 57 -4.33 -3.49 -1.63
CA ASN A 57 -4.33 -2.21 -2.32
C ASN A 57 -2.93 -1.62 -2.52
N CYS A 58 -1.91 -2.17 -1.83
CA CYS A 58 -0.65 -1.47 -1.61
C CYS A 58 0.56 -2.31 -2.04
N ASP A 59 1.53 -1.64 -2.69
CA ASP A 59 2.78 -2.25 -3.15
C ASP A 59 3.96 -1.31 -2.89
N ALA A 60 5.11 -1.87 -2.54
CA ALA A 60 6.35 -1.11 -2.40
C ALA A 60 6.91 -0.73 -3.78
N LEU A 61 7.02 0.57 -4.09
CA LEU A 61 7.57 1.06 -5.35
C LEU A 61 8.67 2.09 -5.12
N CYS A 62 9.71 2.06 -5.96
CA CYS A 62 10.68 3.17 -5.97
C CYS A 62 10.03 4.44 -6.50
N TYR A 63 10.58 5.61 -6.15
CA TYR A 63 10.01 6.91 -6.54
C TYR A 63 9.63 6.99 -8.03
N GLY A 64 10.54 6.64 -8.94
CA GLY A 64 10.28 6.69 -10.38
C GLY A 64 9.13 5.78 -10.82
N CYS A 65 9.09 4.52 -10.34
CA CYS A 65 7.99 3.61 -10.66
C CYS A 65 6.66 4.07 -10.06
N HIS A 66 6.69 4.69 -8.88
CA HIS A 66 5.51 5.25 -8.24
C HIS A 66 4.95 6.43 -9.05
N GLN A 67 5.80 7.32 -9.58
CA GLN A 67 5.32 8.39 -10.46
C GLN A 67 4.68 7.83 -11.74
N VAL A 68 5.32 6.84 -12.38
CA VAL A 68 4.78 6.22 -13.61
C VAL A 68 3.39 5.62 -13.37
N TRP A 69 3.25 4.76 -12.36
CA TRP A 69 1.96 4.12 -12.05
C TRP A 69 0.93 5.03 -11.36
N GLY A 70 1.39 6.18 -10.85
CA GLY A 70 0.54 7.24 -10.31
C GLY A 70 0.02 8.23 -11.37
N GLY A 71 0.63 8.25 -12.56
CA GLY A 71 0.25 9.08 -13.71
C GLY A 71 -0.20 8.21 -14.89
N ASP A 72 0.45 8.40 -16.04
CA ASP A 72 0.01 7.81 -17.32
C ASP A 72 0.11 6.27 -17.37
N GLY A 73 0.96 5.66 -16.55
CA GLY A 73 1.12 4.20 -16.45
C GLY A 73 0.05 3.52 -15.61
N ARG A 74 -1.14 4.11 -15.48
CA ARG A 74 -2.18 3.63 -14.56
C ARG A 74 -2.78 2.29 -14.99
N ASP A 75 -2.99 2.10 -16.29
CA ASP A 75 -3.53 0.85 -16.83
C ASP A 75 -2.56 -0.32 -16.66
N ASP A 76 -1.25 -0.06 -16.75
CA ASP A 76 -0.23 -1.05 -16.41
C ASP A 76 -0.30 -1.47 -14.94
N TYR A 77 -0.54 -0.50 -14.04
CA TYR A 77 -0.72 -0.82 -12.63
C TYR A 77 -1.97 -1.69 -12.41
N LYS A 78 -3.07 -1.38 -13.09
CA LYS A 78 -4.29 -2.20 -13.05
C LYS A 78 -4.01 -3.63 -13.54
N ALA A 79 -3.33 -3.79 -14.68
CA ALA A 79 -2.94 -5.10 -15.21
C ALA A 79 -2.05 -5.87 -14.22
N PHE A 80 -1.08 -5.19 -13.59
CA PHE A 80 -0.26 -5.75 -12.52
C PHE A 80 -1.10 -6.22 -11.32
N LYS A 81 -2.02 -5.40 -10.80
CA LYS A 81 -2.88 -5.79 -9.67
C LYS A 81 -3.78 -6.97 -10.01
N ILE A 82 -4.33 -7.02 -11.23
CA ILE A 82 -5.14 -8.16 -11.69
C ILE A 82 -4.28 -9.43 -11.77
N LYS A 83 -3.04 -9.33 -12.26
CA LYS A 83 -2.11 -10.47 -12.29
C LYS A 83 -1.72 -10.93 -10.88
N GLN A 84 -1.50 -9.99 -9.96
CA GLN A 84 -1.09 -10.26 -8.57
C GLN A 84 -2.21 -10.89 -7.73
N LEU A 85 -3.43 -10.37 -7.85
CA LEU A 85 -4.56 -10.75 -6.99
C LEU A 85 -5.50 -11.77 -7.65
N GLY A 86 -5.52 -11.81 -8.99
CA GLY A 86 -6.60 -12.40 -9.76
C GLY A 86 -7.82 -11.46 -9.84
N LYS A 87 -8.63 -11.63 -10.90
CA LYS A 87 -9.77 -10.75 -11.21
C LYS A 87 -10.81 -10.70 -10.08
N LYS A 88 -11.09 -11.83 -9.41
CA LYS A 88 -12.07 -11.90 -8.31
C LYS A 88 -11.66 -11.02 -7.13
N ARG A 89 -10.42 -11.14 -6.65
CA ARG A 89 -9.91 -10.36 -5.51
C ARG A 89 -9.72 -8.90 -5.88
N PHE A 90 -9.25 -8.62 -7.09
CA PHE A 90 -9.19 -7.25 -7.60
C PHE A 90 -10.57 -6.56 -7.61
N ASN A 91 -11.61 -7.22 -8.12
CA ASN A 91 -12.96 -6.68 -8.10
C ASN A 91 -13.48 -6.50 -6.66
N ALA A 92 -13.17 -7.44 -5.76
CA ALA A 92 -13.52 -7.31 -4.35
C ALA A 92 -12.81 -6.11 -3.69
N LEU A 93 -11.54 -5.85 -4.00
CA LEU A 93 -10.81 -4.66 -3.54
C LEU A 93 -11.51 -3.37 -3.99
N ILE A 94 -11.90 -3.27 -5.26
CA ILE A 94 -12.61 -2.10 -5.77
C ILE A 94 -13.95 -1.93 -5.05
N ARG A 95 -14.72 -3.01 -4.85
CA ARG A 95 -15.97 -2.96 -4.09
C ARG A 95 -15.74 -2.44 -2.67
N ARG A 96 -14.80 -3.03 -1.93
CA ARG A 96 -14.45 -2.60 -0.56
C ARG A 96 -14.03 -1.14 -0.53
N SER A 97 -13.27 -0.65 -1.51
CA SER A 97 -12.80 0.74 -1.53
C SER A 97 -13.94 1.78 -1.64
N ASN A 98 -15.12 1.39 -2.09
CA ASN A 98 -16.29 2.27 -2.19
C ASN A 98 -17.21 2.19 -0.96
N GLU A 99 -16.91 1.31 0.00
CA GLU A 99 -17.71 1.16 1.21
C GLU A 99 -17.28 2.17 2.29
N TYR A 100 -18.26 2.58 3.10
CA TYR A 100 -18.00 3.45 4.25
C TYR A 100 -17.24 2.70 5.34
N VAL A 101 -16.33 3.42 6.02
CA VAL A 101 -15.66 2.94 7.22
C VAL A 101 -15.56 4.03 8.28
N ASN A 102 -15.73 3.63 9.54
CA ASN A 102 -15.45 4.52 10.67
C ASN A 102 -13.93 4.69 10.83
N LYS A 103 -13.43 5.89 10.53
CA LYS A 103 -12.00 6.21 10.53
C LYS A 103 -11.32 6.05 11.90
N ARG A 104 -12.05 6.27 13.00
CA ARG A 104 -11.49 6.12 14.36
C ARG A 104 -11.21 4.65 14.65
N LYS A 105 -12.23 3.80 14.50
CA LYS A 105 -12.10 2.34 14.71
C LYS A 105 -11.08 1.71 13.77
N LEU A 106 -11.02 2.18 12.52
CA LEU A 106 -10.03 1.74 11.54
C LEU A 106 -8.60 1.98 12.03
N ARG A 107 -8.30 3.19 12.51
CA ARG A 107 -6.95 3.54 12.98
C ARG A 107 -6.51 2.75 14.20
N GLU A 108 -7.40 2.55 15.17
CA GLU A 108 -7.15 1.71 16.35
C GLU A 108 -6.76 0.29 15.93
N ARG A 109 -7.57 -0.33 15.05
CA ARG A 109 -7.28 -1.67 14.52
C ARG A 109 -5.95 -1.75 13.78
N VAL A 110 -5.66 -0.77 12.90
CA VAL A 110 -4.42 -0.72 12.11
C VAL A 110 -3.19 -0.67 13.01
N TRP A 111 -3.26 0.06 14.12
CA TRP A 111 -2.14 0.17 15.04
C TRP A 111 -1.77 -1.16 15.69
N GLU A 112 -2.76 -1.86 16.26
CA GLU A 112 -2.54 -3.14 16.91
C GLU A 112 -2.11 -4.22 15.90
N GLU A 113 -2.83 -4.32 14.78
CA GLU A 113 -2.57 -5.36 13.77
C GLU A 113 -1.19 -5.23 13.13
N TYR A 114 -0.82 -4.03 12.67
CA TYR A 114 0.42 -3.87 11.91
C TYR A 114 1.66 -3.73 12.77
N LYS A 115 1.53 -3.47 14.08
CA LYS A 115 2.66 -3.63 15.02
C LYS A 115 3.08 -5.08 15.12
N GLU A 116 2.13 -5.97 15.38
CA GLU A 116 2.40 -7.40 15.52
C GLU A 116 2.90 -8.01 14.21
N LYS A 117 2.25 -7.67 13.09
CA LYS A 117 2.70 -8.13 11.76
C LYS A 117 4.11 -7.63 11.41
N LEU A 118 4.43 -6.38 11.74
CA LEU A 118 5.77 -5.84 11.48
C LEU A 118 6.83 -6.52 12.35
N LYS A 119 6.54 -6.74 13.63
CA LYS A 119 7.41 -7.49 14.54
C LYS A 119 7.67 -8.90 14.01
N ALA A 120 6.64 -9.60 13.53
CA ALA A 120 6.76 -10.93 12.95
C ALA A 120 7.61 -11.00 11.67
N LEU A 121 7.79 -9.90 10.95
CA LEU A 121 8.63 -9.82 9.75
C LEU A 121 10.09 -9.42 10.04
N GLU A 122 10.37 -8.89 11.22
CA GLU A 122 11.71 -8.45 11.64
C GLU A 122 12.45 -9.53 12.46
N ILE A 123 11.84 -10.72 12.63
CA ILE A 123 12.39 -11.93 13.27
C ILE A 123 13.02 -12.81 12.19
#